data_AF-A0A4V2NIS0-F1
#
_entry.id   AF-A0A4V2NIS0-F1
#
_cell.length_a   1.000
_cell.length_b   1.000
_cell.length_c   1.000
_cell.angle_alpha   90.00
_cell.angle_beta   90.00
_cell.angle_gamma   90.00
#
_symmetry.space_group_name_H-M   'P 1'
#
loop_
_entity.id
_entity.type
_entity.pdbx_description
1 polymer ?
#
loop_
_entity_poly.entity_id
_entity_poly.type
_entity_poly.pdbx_seq_one_letter_code
_entity_poly.pdbx_strand_id
1 'polypeptide(L)'
;MISQKGFTLIELMITIVIVAILAAIAYPSYTQYMERRDLAIAKQEALRISAELERFKSKNFSYKGFDASYLYTYEGVDSDGNAIAANYYDKTTGKLSLPLGATTSTSKYTLTLVDGGTGHKPLTITKNNDGTETADSAGVNGLSWMISVERVKDSSGEPKQPRNYDLLLSNTGLRCMTKVKDVVISYTGCGGYGEAW
;
A
#
# COMPACT_ATOMS: atom_id res chain seq x y z
N MET A 1 15.59 59.08 -8.45
CA MET A 1 15.82 58.33 -7.20
C MET A 1 14.55 57.57 -6.85
N ILE A 2 14.59 56.24 -6.84
CA ILE A 2 13.45 55.42 -6.44
C ILE A 2 13.49 55.32 -4.92
N SER A 3 12.50 55.88 -4.24
CA SER A 3 12.35 55.82 -2.78
C SER A 3 12.03 54.37 -2.38
N GLN A 4 12.96 53.70 -1.69
CA GLN A 4 12.66 52.41 -1.07
C GLN A 4 11.73 52.65 0.14
N LYS A 5 10.46 52.29 0.01
CA LYS A 5 9.52 52.21 1.15
C LYS A 5 9.79 50.89 1.87
N GLY A 6 10.26 50.96 3.11
CA GLY A 6 10.43 49.79 3.98
C GLY A 6 9.09 49.35 4.60
N PHE A 7 8.98 48.05 4.90
CA PHE A 7 7.85 47.50 5.67
C PHE A 7 7.96 47.87 7.16
N THR A 8 6.82 48.06 7.81
CA THR A 8 6.79 48.31 9.26
C THR A 8 6.69 46.99 10.05
N LEU A 9 7.24 46.97 11.27
CA LEU A 9 7.19 45.78 12.13
C LEU A 9 5.74 45.38 12.49
N ILE A 10 4.85 46.36 12.64
CA ILE A 10 3.45 46.11 12.95
C ILE A 10 2.69 45.45 11.78
N GLU A 11 3.03 45.82 10.55
CA GLU A 11 2.45 45.24 9.34
C GLU A 11 2.89 43.77 9.17
N LEU A 12 4.13 43.45 9.54
CA LEU A 12 4.60 42.08 9.65
C LEU A 12 3.88 41.29 10.76
N MET A 13 3.65 41.89 11.93
CA MET A 13 2.94 41.20 13.02
C MET A 13 1.50 40.84 12.63
N ILE A 14 0.76 41.77 12.03
CA ILE A 14 -0.63 41.53 11.61
C ILE A 14 -0.69 40.45 10.52
N THR A 15 0.22 40.49 9.55
CA THR A 15 0.26 39.47 8.49
C THR A 15 0.56 38.07 9.03
N ILE A 16 1.49 37.94 9.97
CA ILE A 16 1.78 36.64 10.63
C ILE A 16 0.55 36.13 11.39
N VAL A 17 -0.17 37.00 12.11
CA VAL A 17 -1.39 36.62 12.84
C VAL A 17 -2.46 36.08 11.89
N ILE A 18 -2.69 36.76 10.75
CA ILE A 18 -3.65 36.31 9.74
C ILE A 18 -3.24 34.94 9.18
N VAL A 19 -1.97 34.75 8.84
CA VAL A 19 -1.45 33.47 8.33
C VAL A 19 -1.60 32.35 9.37
N ALA A 20 -1.34 32.63 10.65
CA ALA A 20 -1.48 31.65 11.73
C ALA A 20 -2.93 31.16 11.89
N ILE A 21 -3.91 32.08 11.83
CA ILE A 21 -5.33 31.73 11.91
C ILE A 21 -5.75 30.86 10.72
N LEU A 22 -5.32 31.21 9.50
CA LEU A 22 -5.61 30.44 8.30
C LEU A 22 -4.98 29.04 8.37
N ALA A 23 -3.73 28.95 8.80
CA ALA A 23 -3.01 27.69 8.94
C ALA A 23 -3.68 26.74 9.94
N ALA A 24 -4.17 27.26 11.07
CA ALA A 24 -4.84 26.45 12.10
C ALA A 24 -6.09 25.73 11.59
N ILE A 25 -6.85 26.36 10.68
CA ILE A 25 -8.06 25.78 10.09
C ILE A 25 -7.71 24.89 8.89
N ALA A 26 -6.79 25.33 8.04
CA ALA A 26 -6.44 24.64 6.80
C ALA A 26 -5.67 23.34 7.03
N TYR A 27 -4.73 23.32 7.98
CA TYR A 27 -3.84 22.18 8.22
C TYR A 27 -4.57 20.85 8.52
N PRO A 28 -5.48 20.76 9.51
CA PRO A 28 -6.18 19.50 9.81
C PRO A 28 -7.12 19.03 8.69
N SER A 29 -7.58 19.94 7.82
CA SER A 29 -8.39 19.59 6.66
C SER A 29 -7.53 19.01 5.54
N TYR A 30 -6.36 19.63 5.29
CA TYR A 30 -5.40 19.15 4.31
C TYR A 30 -4.86 17.75 4.64
N THR A 31 -4.53 17.47 5.91
CA THR A 31 -4.05 16.14 6.32
C THR A 31 -5.10 15.06 6.09
N GLN A 32 -6.37 15.31 6.42
CA GLN A 32 -7.46 14.38 6.13
C GLN A 32 -7.65 14.14 4.63
N TYR A 33 -7.51 15.19 3.82
CA TYR A 33 -7.59 15.06 2.37
C TYR A 33 -6.46 14.18 1.81
N MET A 34 -5.23 14.38 2.28
CA MET A 34 -4.09 13.54 1.91
C MET A 34 -4.29 12.07 2.29
N GLU A 35 -4.78 11.78 3.50
CA GLU A 35 -5.10 10.41 3.93
C GLU A 35 -6.15 9.76 3.01
N ARG A 36 -7.24 10.47 2.69
CA ARG A 36 -8.28 9.95 1.78
C ARG A 36 -7.73 9.67 0.38
N ARG A 37 -6.85 10.53 -0.13
CA ARG A 37 -6.15 10.32 -1.40
C ARG A 37 -5.30 9.05 -1.37
N ASP A 38 -4.53 8.86 -0.30
CA ASP A 38 -3.65 7.69 -0.16
C ASP A 38 -4.46 6.38 -0.11
N LEU A 39 -5.61 6.38 0.59
CA LEU A 39 -6.54 5.25 0.57
C LEU A 39 -7.10 4.99 -0.82
N ALA A 40 -7.46 6.04 -1.56
CA ALA A 40 -7.99 5.91 -2.91
C ALA A 40 -6.96 5.27 -3.86
N ILE A 41 -5.69 5.68 -3.77
CA ILE A 41 -4.59 5.08 -4.52
C ILE A 41 -4.44 3.60 -4.14
N ALA A 42 -4.45 3.28 -2.84
CA ALA A 42 -4.31 1.90 -2.39
C ALA A 42 -5.48 0.99 -2.84
N LYS A 43 -6.71 1.51 -2.82
CA LYS A 43 -7.90 0.86 -3.39
C LYS A 43 -7.75 0.60 -4.88
N GLN A 44 -7.27 1.59 -5.63
CA GLN A 44 -7.07 1.48 -7.06
C GLN A 44 -6.03 0.41 -7.40
N GLU A 45 -4.90 0.36 -6.70
CA GLU A 45 -3.87 -0.66 -6.93
C GLU A 45 -4.37 -2.07 -6.57
N ALA A 46 -5.14 -2.21 -5.49
CA ALA A 46 -5.78 -3.48 -5.15
C ALA A 46 -6.73 -3.98 -6.25
N LEU A 47 -7.54 -3.08 -6.84
CA LEU A 47 -8.41 -3.43 -7.98
C LEU A 47 -7.64 -3.73 -9.25
N ARG A 48 -6.51 -3.06 -9.46
CA ARG A 48 -5.65 -3.32 -10.62
C ARG A 48 -5.06 -4.72 -10.56
N ILE A 49 -4.54 -5.11 -9.40
CA ILE A 49 -4.00 -6.47 -9.17
C ILE A 49 -5.12 -7.50 -9.29
N SER A 50 -6.31 -7.25 -8.74
CA SER A 50 -7.43 -8.19 -8.86
C SER A 50 -7.85 -8.42 -10.31
N ALA A 51 -7.89 -7.37 -11.14
CA ALA A 51 -8.19 -7.52 -12.56
C ALA A 51 -7.15 -8.38 -13.29
N GLU A 52 -5.85 -8.19 -13.00
CA GLU A 52 -4.79 -8.99 -13.61
C GLU A 52 -4.76 -10.44 -13.09
N LEU A 53 -5.17 -10.69 -11.84
CA LEU A 53 -5.37 -12.03 -11.31
C LEU A 53 -6.45 -12.79 -12.08
N GLU A 54 -7.59 -12.14 -12.37
CA GLU A 54 -8.66 -12.78 -13.17
C GLU A 54 -8.21 -13.05 -14.60
N ARG A 55 -7.42 -12.15 -15.19
CA ARG A 55 -6.79 -12.39 -16.50
C ARG A 55 -5.81 -13.55 -16.47
N PHE A 56 -5.01 -13.66 -15.41
CA PHE A 56 -4.04 -14.75 -15.24
C PHE A 56 -4.74 -16.10 -15.09
N LYS A 57 -5.78 -16.18 -14.24
CA LYS A 57 -6.58 -17.40 -14.09
C LYS A 57 -7.27 -17.81 -15.37
N SER A 58 -7.75 -16.85 -16.17
CA SER A 58 -8.37 -17.16 -17.47
C SER A 58 -7.40 -17.86 -18.45
N LYS A 59 -6.09 -17.68 -18.28
CA LYS A 59 -5.06 -18.32 -19.11
C LYS A 59 -4.49 -19.59 -18.50
N ASN A 60 -4.30 -19.61 -17.19
CA ASN A 60 -3.56 -20.66 -16.48
C ASN A 60 -4.47 -21.61 -15.69
N PHE A 61 -5.78 -21.34 -15.61
CA PHE A 61 -6.77 -22.06 -14.81
C PHE A 61 -6.48 -22.12 -13.31
N SER A 62 -5.48 -21.39 -12.83
CA SER A 62 -5.06 -21.27 -11.44
C SER A 62 -4.50 -19.87 -11.19
N TYR A 63 -4.51 -19.41 -9.94
CA TYR A 63 -3.78 -18.21 -9.51
C TYR A 63 -2.34 -18.54 -9.05
N LYS A 64 -2.01 -19.83 -8.86
CA LYS A 64 -0.64 -20.23 -8.51
C LYS A 64 0.32 -19.84 -9.63
N GLY A 65 1.45 -19.25 -9.27
CA GLY A 65 2.44 -18.72 -10.19
C GLY A 65 2.16 -17.28 -10.65
N PHE A 66 1.09 -16.63 -10.18
CA PHE A 66 0.88 -15.22 -10.48
C PHE A 66 1.99 -14.37 -9.86
N ASP A 67 2.63 -13.54 -10.68
CA ASP A 67 3.65 -12.58 -10.27
C ASP A 67 3.24 -11.19 -10.75
N ALA A 68 3.05 -10.25 -9.82
CA ALA A 68 2.69 -8.87 -10.12
C ALA A 68 3.89 -7.99 -10.49
N SER A 69 5.13 -8.51 -10.42
CA SER A 69 6.36 -7.72 -10.64
C SER A 69 6.36 -6.96 -11.97
N TYR A 70 5.82 -7.57 -13.04
CA TYR A 70 5.77 -6.94 -14.37
C TYR A 70 4.95 -5.64 -14.42
N LEU A 71 4.09 -5.38 -13.44
CA LEU A 71 3.29 -4.15 -13.34
C LEU A 71 4.06 -3.00 -12.68
N TYR A 72 5.12 -3.32 -11.94
CA TYR A 72 5.76 -2.43 -10.99
C TYR A 72 7.29 -2.39 -11.14
N THR A 73 7.78 -2.56 -12.38
CA THR A 73 9.19 -2.46 -12.73
C THR A 73 9.65 -1.01 -12.72
N TYR A 74 10.88 -0.77 -12.28
CA TYR A 74 11.57 0.51 -12.42
C TYR A 74 13.06 0.28 -12.69
N GLU A 75 13.73 1.31 -13.22
CA GLU A 75 15.19 1.30 -13.36
C GLU A 75 15.81 1.72 -12.03
N GLY A 76 16.46 0.76 -11.37
CA GLY A 76 17.27 0.98 -10.19
C GLY A 76 18.74 1.11 -10.55
N VAL A 77 19.56 1.37 -9.54
CA VAL A 77 21.02 1.32 -9.64
C VAL A 77 21.56 0.31 -8.63
N ASP A 78 22.56 -0.48 -9.03
CA ASP A 78 23.30 -1.32 -8.09
C ASP A 78 24.28 -0.49 -7.23
N SER A 79 25.01 -1.15 -6.33
CA SER A 79 26.02 -0.51 -5.48
C SER A 79 27.17 0.14 -6.25
N ASP A 80 27.38 -0.27 -7.50
CA ASP A 80 28.44 0.20 -8.40
C ASP A 80 27.93 1.30 -9.36
N GLY A 81 26.64 1.67 -9.29
CA GLY A 81 26.01 2.69 -10.11
C GLY A 81 25.51 2.23 -11.48
N ASN A 82 25.50 0.92 -11.75
CA ASN A 82 24.97 0.37 -13.01
C ASN A 82 23.45 0.26 -12.95
N ALA A 83 22.78 0.50 -14.08
CA ALA A 83 21.34 0.34 -14.20
C ALA A 83 20.94 -1.14 -14.05
N ILE A 84 19.96 -1.39 -13.17
CA ILE A 84 19.38 -2.72 -12.94
C ILE A 84 17.87 -2.67 -13.06
N ALA A 85 17.27 -3.76 -13.53
CA ALA A 85 15.83 -3.94 -13.48
C ALA A 85 15.41 -4.24 -12.03
N ALA A 86 14.69 -3.31 -11.41
CA ALA A 86 14.18 -3.42 -10.05
C ALA A 86 12.65 -3.42 -10.03
N ASN A 87 12.06 -3.83 -8.91
CA ASN A 87 10.61 -3.97 -8.78
C ASN A 87 10.13 -3.41 -7.43
N TYR A 88 8.99 -2.70 -7.43
CA TYR A 88 8.34 -2.28 -6.18
C TYR A 88 7.51 -3.39 -5.53
N TYR A 89 7.13 -4.41 -6.30
CA TYR A 89 6.49 -5.61 -5.80
C TYR A 89 7.55 -6.63 -5.36
N ASP A 90 7.46 -7.08 -4.12
CA ASP A 90 8.28 -8.15 -3.60
C ASP A 90 7.56 -9.48 -3.82
N LYS A 91 7.98 -10.22 -4.85
CA LYS A 91 7.45 -11.54 -5.16
C LYS A 91 7.62 -12.54 -4.01
N THR A 92 8.68 -12.42 -3.21
CA THR A 92 8.96 -13.41 -2.15
C THR A 92 8.00 -13.30 -0.97
N THR A 93 7.46 -12.11 -0.72
CA THR A 93 6.51 -11.84 0.36
C THR A 93 5.10 -11.52 -0.13
N GLY A 94 4.93 -11.33 -1.44
CA GLY A 94 3.67 -10.89 -2.05
C GLY A 94 3.30 -9.44 -1.75
N LYS A 95 4.27 -8.60 -1.33
CA LYS A 95 4.01 -7.26 -0.79
C LYS A 95 4.31 -6.14 -1.79
N LEU A 96 3.54 -5.07 -1.69
CA LEU A 96 3.73 -3.80 -2.40
C LEU A 96 3.64 -2.64 -1.40
N SER A 97 4.68 -1.82 -1.32
CA SER A 97 4.65 -0.60 -0.52
C SER A 97 4.07 0.55 -1.33
N LEU A 98 3.12 1.27 -0.74
CA LEU A 98 2.43 2.40 -1.35
C LEU A 98 2.65 3.69 -0.55
N PRO A 99 2.79 4.86 -1.22
CA PRO A 99 2.80 5.04 -2.68
C PRO A 99 4.01 4.38 -3.37
N LEU A 100 3.94 4.16 -4.69
CA LEU A 100 5.06 3.59 -5.44
C LEU A 100 6.31 4.46 -5.29
N GLY A 101 7.49 3.83 -5.18
CA GLY A 101 8.73 4.53 -4.83
C GLY A 101 8.88 4.84 -3.34
N ALA A 102 7.93 4.46 -2.50
CA ALA A 102 8.07 4.64 -1.06
C ALA A 102 9.18 3.76 -0.46
N THR A 103 9.85 4.32 0.54
CA THR A 103 10.76 3.60 1.43
C THR A 103 10.04 3.24 2.72
N THR A 104 10.72 2.55 3.64
CA THR A 104 10.17 2.20 4.96
C THR A 104 9.67 3.41 5.76
N SER A 105 10.29 4.58 5.58
CA SER A 105 9.89 5.82 6.26
C SER A 105 8.71 6.51 5.58
N THR A 106 8.67 6.52 4.24
CA THR A 106 7.64 7.25 3.48
C THR A 106 6.40 6.43 3.16
N SER A 107 6.46 5.10 3.27
CA SER A 107 5.34 4.22 3.01
C SER A 107 4.17 4.50 3.95
N LYS A 108 2.97 4.50 3.35
CA LYS A 108 1.68 4.77 4.00
C LYS A 108 0.83 3.52 4.08
N TYR A 109 0.91 2.69 3.05
CA TYR A 109 0.19 1.42 2.95
C TYR A 109 1.11 0.29 2.52
N THR A 110 0.84 -0.91 3.04
CA THR A 110 1.40 -2.17 2.57
C THR A 110 0.25 -3.00 2.02
N LEU A 111 0.28 -3.26 0.72
CA LEU A 111 -0.62 -4.20 0.08
C LEU A 111 0.05 -5.57 0.08
N THR A 112 -0.66 -6.61 0.53
CA THR A 112 -0.17 -8.00 0.53
C THR A 112 -1.13 -8.87 -0.27
N LEU A 113 -0.61 -9.56 -1.27
CA LEU A 113 -1.33 -10.54 -2.08
C LEU A 113 -0.93 -11.95 -1.67
N VAL A 114 -1.92 -12.78 -1.35
CA VAL A 114 -1.72 -14.16 -0.88
C VAL A 114 -2.74 -15.12 -1.49
N ASP A 115 -2.40 -16.40 -1.44
CA ASP A 115 -3.33 -17.52 -1.63
C ASP A 115 -4.42 -17.50 -0.56
N GLY A 116 -5.66 -17.79 -0.98
CA GLY A 116 -6.80 -17.85 -0.06
C GLY A 116 -6.92 -19.17 0.70
N GLY A 117 -5.98 -20.09 0.54
CA GLY A 117 -5.87 -21.31 1.34
C GLY A 117 -5.21 -21.09 2.70
N THR A 118 -4.99 -22.20 3.40
CA THR A 118 -4.32 -22.21 4.69
C THR A 118 -2.88 -21.70 4.60
N GLY A 119 -2.53 -20.79 5.49
CA GLY A 119 -1.16 -20.27 5.62
C GLY A 119 -0.84 -19.05 4.77
N HIS A 120 -1.79 -18.58 3.94
CA HIS A 120 -1.74 -17.28 3.25
C HIS A 120 -0.38 -16.97 2.63
N LYS A 121 0.07 -17.88 1.76
CA LYS A 121 1.37 -17.80 1.10
C LYS A 121 1.31 -16.94 -0.15
N PRO A 122 2.40 -16.28 -0.56
CA PRO A 122 2.45 -15.55 -1.82
C PRO A 122 2.10 -16.47 -2.99
N LEU A 123 1.35 -15.97 -3.97
CA LEU A 123 0.94 -16.76 -5.13
C LEU A 123 2.09 -17.09 -6.09
N THR A 124 3.20 -16.37 -6.00
CA THR A 124 4.37 -16.54 -6.86
C THR A 124 5.07 -17.87 -6.58
N ILE A 125 5.57 -18.52 -7.64
CA ILE A 125 6.42 -19.70 -7.46
C ILE A 125 7.87 -19.26 -7.33
N THR A 126 8.47 -19.58 -6.19
CA THR A 126 9.90 -19.44 -5.94
C THR A 126 10.55 -20.82 -5.85
N LYS A 127 11.79 -20.93 -6.33
CA LYS A 127 12.55 -22.19 -6.34
C LYS A 127 13.78 -22.09 -5.46
N ASN A 128 14.12 -23.21 -4.83
CA ASN A 128 15.39 -23.40 -4.13
C ASN A 128 16.55 -23.54 -5.13
N ASN A 129 17.77 -23.55 -4.63
CA ASN A 129 18.98 -23.73 -5.43
C ASN A 129 19.04 -25.09 -6.15
N ASP A 130 18.29 -26.09 -5.66
CA ASP A 130 18.17 -27.42 -6.27
C ASP A 130 17.08 -27.48 -7.38
N GLY A 131 16.42 -26.36 -7.68
CA GLY A 131 15.37 -26.28 -8.69
C GLY A 131 13.98 -26.73 -8.23
N THR A 132 13.84 -27.22 -7.00
CA THR A 132 12.54 -27.58 -6.39
C THR A 132 11.79 -26.32 -5.94
N GLU A 133 10.46 -26.40 -5.82
CA GLU A 133 9.68 -25.31 -5.23
C GLU A 133 10.04 -25.11 -3.75
N THR A 134 10.08 -23.86 -3.30
CA THR A 134 10.16 -23.57 -1.86
C THR A 134 8.96 -24.18 -1.14
N ALA A 135 9.10 -24.52 0.14
CA ALA A 135 7.99 -25.06 0.93
C ALA A 135 6.75 -24.15 0.90
N ASP A 136 6.95 -22.82 0.90
CA ASP A 136 5.87 -21.85 0.76
C ASP A 136 5.18 -21.96 -0.60
N SER A 137 5.93 -22.06 -1.70
CA SER A 137 5.37 -22.18 -3.06
C SER A 137 4.67 -23.52 -3.27
N ALA A 138 5.21 -24.59 -2.71
CA ALA A 138 4.63 -25.94 -2.77
C ALA A 138 3.28 -25.99 -2.04
N GLY A 139 3.10 -25.19 -0.98
CA GLY A 139 1.86 -25.11 -0.20
C GLY A 139 0.74 -24.28 -0.84
N VAL A 140 1.00 -23.56 -1.93
CA VAL A 140 -0.02 -22.76 -2.64
C VAL A 140 -0.96 -23.67 -3.43
N ASN A 141 -2.28 -23.54 -3.24
CA ASN A 141 -3.28 -24.27 -4.04
C ASN A 141 -3.74 -23.48 -5.28
N GLY A 142 -3.69 -22.14 -5.25
CA GLY A 142 -4.03 -21.26 -6.37
C GLY A 142 -5.51 -21.26 -6.77
N LEU A 143 -6.43 -21.66 -5.88
CA LEU A 143 -7.87 -21.72 -6.15
C LEU A 143 -8.56 -20.37 -5.85
N SER A 144 -8.06 -19.66 -4.86
CA SER A 144 -8.55 -18.34 -4.43
C SER A 144 -7.39 -17.43 -4.07
N TRP A 145 -7.66 -16.12 -4.04
CA TRP A 145 -6.70 -15.12 -3.64
C TRP A 145 -7.31 -14.13 -2.67
N MET A 146 -6.44 -13.52 -1.86
CA MET A 146 -6.82 -12.49 -0.91
C MET A 146 -5.81 -11.35 -1.00
N ILE A 147 -6.32 -10.12 -1.00
CA ILE A 147 -5.51 -8.91 -0.95
C ILE A 147 -5.87 -8.20 0.34
N SER A 148 -4.88 -8.05 1.24
CA SER A 148 -4.97 -7.15 2.37
C SER A 148 -4.25 -5.84 2.03
N VAL A 149 -4.79 -4.73 2.50
CA VAL A 149 -4.16 -3.42 2.39
C VAL A 149 -4.12 -2.82 3.78
N GLU A 150 -2.92 -2.68 4.32
CA GLU A 150 -2.71 -2.29 5.71
C GLU A 150 -2.03 -0.93 5.78
N ARG A 151 -2.51 -0.06 6.65
CA ARG A 151 -1.79 1.17 7.01
C ARG A 151 -0.46 0.79 7.64
N VAL A 152 0.61 1.36 7.11
CA VAL A 152 1.95 1.18 7.64
C VAL A 152 1.99 1.73 9.06
N LYS A 153 2.62 0.98 9.97
CA LYS A 153 2.78 1.35 11.36
C LYS A 153 4.05 2.15 11.58
N ASP A 154 4.05 2.97 12.62
CA ASP A 154 5.24 3.64 13.14
C ASP A 154 6.04 2.69 14.06
N SER A 155 7.11 3.22 14.67
CA SER A 155 7.96 2.47 15.61
C SER A 155 7.24 2.03 16.88
N SER A 156 6.08 2.62 17.20
CA SER A 156 5.26 2.29 18.36
C SER A 156 4.22 1.21 18.03
N GLY A 157 4.14 0.77 16.77
CA GLY A 157 3.14 -0.19 16.31
C GLY A 157 1.77 0.44 16.04
N GLU A 158 1.69 1.77 15.96
CA GLU A 158 0.48 2.51 15.66
C GLU A 158 0.41 2.88 14.17
N PRO A 159 -0.77 2.84 13.54
CA PRO A 159 -0.90 3.22 12.13
C PRO A 159 -0.48 4.67 11.90
N LYS A 160 0.38 4.92 10.91
CA LYS A 160 0.79 6.29 10.50
C LYS A 160 -0.40 7.16 10.04
N GLN A 161 -1.53 6.55 9.68
CA GLN A 161 -2.77 7.21 9.27
C GLN A 161 -3.96 6.69 10.10
N PRO A 162 -4.05 7.04 11.40
CA PRO A 162 -4.98 6.40 12.34
C PRO A 162 -6.46 6.61 11.99
N ARG A 163 -6.77 7.68 11.25
CA ARG A 163 -8.15 8.02 10.86
C ARG A 163 -8.63 7.29 9.61
N ASN A 164 -7.71 6.60 8.93
CA ASN A 164 -7.95 5.94 7.66
C ASN A 164 -8.28 4.45 7.85
N TYR A 165 -8.47 3.73 6.74
CA TYR A 165 -8.92 2.34 6.77
C TYR A 165 -7.84 1.36 6.29
N ASP A 166 -7.88 0.16 6.86
CA ASP A 166 -7.32 -1.07 6.31
C ASP A 166 -8.40 -1.77 5.46
N LEU A 167 -7.98 -2.49 4.41
CA LEU A 167 -8.88 -3.11 3.44
C LEU A 167 -8.60 -4.60 3.33
N LEU A 168 -9.65 -5.36 3.02
CA LEU A 168 -9.55 -6.76 2.68
C LEU A 168 -10.49 -7.06 1.52
N LEU A 169 -9.98 -7.74 0.50
CA LEU A 169 -10.78 -8.22 -0.62
C LEU A 169 -10.31 -9.59 -1.10
N SER A 170 -11.22 -10.38 -1.66
CA SER A 170 -10.94 -11.69 -2.25
C SER A 170 -11.78 -11.92 -3.51
N ASN A 171 -11.42 -12.93 -4.30
CA ASN A 171 -12.27 -13.41 -5.39
C ASN A 171 -13.50 -14.21 -4.93
N THR A 172 -13.59 -14.55 -3.65
CA THR A 172 -14.73 -15.27 -3.06
C THR A 172 -15.84 -14.34 -2.59
N GLY A 173 -15.70 -13.03 -2.83
CA GLY A 173 -16.72 -12.02 -2.51
C GLY A 173 -16.50 -11.31 -1.18
N LEU A 174 -15.45 -11.63 -0.42
CA LEU A 174 -15.07 -10.83 0.74
C LEU A 174 -14.58 -9.47 0.23
N ARG A 175 -15.20 -8.39 0.70
CA ARG A 175 -14.81 -7.01 0.39
C ARG A 175 -15.23 -6.11 1.53
N CYS A 176 -14.27 -5.69 2.34
CA CYS A 176 -14.55 -4.91 3.53
C CYS A 176 -13.40 -3.97 3.88
N MET A 177 -13.69 -3.03 4.78
CA MET A 177 -12.73 -2.09 5.32
C MET A 177 -12.92 -1.93 6.83
N THR A 178 -11.85 -1.56 7.55
CA THR A 178 -11.91 -1.32 9.00
C THR A 178 -10.89 -0.29 9.44
N LYS A 179 -11.21 0.49 10.48
CA LYS A 179 -10.23 1.38 11.14
C LYS A 179 -9.44 0.66 12.21
N VAL A 180 -9.85 -0.54 12.60
CA VAL A 180 -9.19 -1.34 13.62
C VAL A 180 -7.94 -1.98 13.02
N LYS A 181 -6.78 -1.65 13.57
CA LYS A 181 -5.49 -2.21 13.16
C LYS A 181 -5.45 -3.72 13.42
N ASP A 182 -4.60 -4.44 12.70
CA ASP A 182 -4.32 -5.87 12.95
C ASP A 182 -5.51 -6.83 12.76
N VAL A 183 -6.53 -6.42 12.02
CA VAL A 183 -7.70 -7.27 11.77
C VAL A 183 -7.58 -8.00 10.42
N VAL A 184 -7.23 -7.26 9.36
CA VAL A 184 -7.20 -7.79 7.99
C VAL A 184 -6.04 -8.76 7.74
N ILE A 185 -5.05 -8.82 8.64
CA ILE A 185 -3.92 -9.77 8.60
C ILE A 185 -4.33 -11.22 8.80
N SER A 186 -5.52 -11.45 9.38
CA SER A 186 -6.08 -12.79 9.56
C SER A 186 -6.69 -13.31 8.26
N TYR A 187 -6.93 -12.44 7.28
CA TYR A 187 -7.65 -12.72 6.04
C TYR A 187 -9.05 -13.33 6.24
N THR A 188 -9.61 -13.30 7.44
CA THR A 188 -10.96 -13.85 7.71
C THR A 188 -12.07 -12.82 7.51
N GLY A 189 -11.75 -11.53 7.63
CA GLY A 189 -12.70 -10.44 7.54
C GLY A 189 -12.13 -9.14 8.12
N CYS A 190 -13.02 -8.16 8.31
CA CYS A 190 -12.69 -6.83 8.85
C CYS A 190 -13.12 -6.64 10.31
N GLY A 191 -13.43 -7.74 11.02
CA GLY A 191 -13.81 -7.76 12.42
C GLY A 191 -15.22 -7.20 12.68
N GLY A 192 -15.58 -7.05 13.95
CA GLY A 192 -16.92 -6.62 14.37
C GLY A 192 -17.28 -5.17 14.03
N TYR A 193 -16.28 -4.34 13.74
CA TYR A 193 -16.44 -2.95 13.30
C TYR A 193 -16.12 -2.78 11.80
N GLY A 194 -16.14 -3.88 11.05
CA GLY A 194 -15.95 -3.85 9.61
C GLY A 194 -17.11 -3.16 8.90
N GLU A 195 -16.79 -2.35 7.91
CA GLU A 195 -17.73 -1.70 7.01
C GLU A 195 -17.56 -2.31 5.60
N ALA A 196 -18.65 -2.32 4.82
CA ALA A 196 -18.55 -2.65 3.41
C ALA A 196 -17.83 -1.53 2.67
N TRP A 197 -16.99 -1.91 1.70
CA TRP A 197 -16.34 -0.97 0.79
C TRP A 197 -17.19 -0.72 -0.45
#